data_AF-J9HIF8-F1
#
_entry.id   AF-J9HIF8-F1
#
_cell.length_a   1.000
_cell.length_b   1.000
_cell.length_c   1.000
_cell.angle_alpha   90.00
_cell.angle_beta   90.00
_cell.angle_gamma   90.00
#
_symmetry.space_group_name_H-M   'P 1'
#
loop_
_entity.id
_entity.type
_entity.pdbx_description
1 polymer ?
#
loop_
_entity_poly.entity_id
_entity_poly.type
_entity_poly.pdbx_seq_one_letter_code
_entity_poly.pdbx_strand_id
1 'polypeptide(L)'
;MASNSAKFHGLLQRPYEPLFMPKSNGQLYFDLPDNYLTDRYRAIGQSLQTRFSTNISTRVPLQNITPPDISFAQVVPRRGGFSVFNTRDRKAAGQLIELFLNQSNPDALFAVAAYSRDRLNGPLFQYALSVALQHRPDTANIPIPSFLELFPDRFIEASTFPRLQEEGRIVNQGDRMAVDIPINNTASDLEPEQKVAYWREDIGVNLHHWHWHLLYPSEGPDQVVRKDRRGEIFYYMHQQIQGRYNIERFCNGLPRVKSLAQFRDPIPEGYYPKITQSSNNRTYPGRSRNQVLHVSLGREGLVRNVLQM
;
A
#
# COMPACT_ATOMS: atom_id res chain seq x y z
N MET A 1 22.33 -18.57 9.95
CA MET A 1 21.05 -17.95 10.33
C MET A 1 20.66 -16.94 9.25
N ALA A 2 19.38 -16.85 8.87
CA ALA A 2 18.95 -15.83 7.90
C ALA A 2 19.16 -14.42 8.47
N SER A 3 19.63 -13.50 7.63
CA SER A 3 19.79 -12.09 8.01
C SER A 3 18.43 -11.44 8.30
N ASN A 4 18.42 -10.38 9.12
CA ASN A 4 17.18 -9.61 9.36
C ASN A 4 16.59 -9.08 8.05
N SER A 5 17.44 -8.66 7.10
CA SER A 5 17.01 -8.27 5.75
C SER A 5 16.21 -9.38 5.06
N ALA A 6 16.72 -10.61 5.05
CA ALA A 6 16.01 -11.76 4.46
C ALA A 6 14.68 -12.05 5.18
N LYS A 7 14.66 -11.99 6.53
CA LYS A 7 13.44 -12.21 7.33
C LYS A 7 12.35 -11.20 6.98
N PHE A 8 12.66 -9.91 7.02
CA PHE A 8 11.68 -8.85 6.76
C PHE A 8 11.27 -8.78 5.28
N HIS A 9 12.18 -9.03 4.34
CA HIS A 9 11.83 -9.19 2.92
C HIS A 9 10.81 -10.33 2.70
N GLY A 10 10.87 -11.40 3.50
CA GLY A 10 9.85 -12.46 3.51
C GLY A 10 8.45 -11.99 3.91
N LEU A 11 8.34 -10.95 4.75
CA LEU A 11 7.07 -10.33 5.16
C LEU A 11 6.60 -9.28 4.14
N LEU A 12 7.55 -8.53 3.57
CA LEU A 12 7.35 -7.45 2.61
C LEU A 12 7.31 -7.96 1.16
N GLN A 13 6.58 -9.05 0.91
CA GLN A 13 6.32 -9.53 -0.45
C GLN A 13 4.98 -10.25 -0.50
N ARG A 14 4.40 -10.31 -1.70
CA ARG A 14 3.17 -11.07 -2.02
C ARG A 14 2.12 -10.96 -0.89
N PRO A 15 1.56 -9.77 -0.63
CA PRO A 15 0.88 -9.45 0.63
C PRO A 15 -0.29 -10.39 0.99
N TYR A 16 -0.91 -11.03 0.00
CA TYR A 16 -2.05 -11.92 0.21
C TYR A 16 -1.71 -13.41 0.25
N GLU A 17 -0.49 -13.81 -0.15
CA GLU A 17 -0.01 -15.19 0.02
C GLU A 17 0.38 -15.40 1.50
N PRO A 18 -0.22 -16.38 2.20
CA PRO A 18 0.07 -16.62 3.62
C PRO A 18 1.55 -16.92 3.91
N LEU A 19 1.97 -16.71 5.15
CA LEU A 19 3.37 -16.80 5.54
C LEU A 19 3.93 -18.22 5.44
N PHE A 20 3.09 -19.25 5.61
CA PHE A 20 3.47 -20.67 5.43
C PHE A 20 3.79 -21.06 3.98
N MET A 21 3.51 -20.19 3.00
CA MET A 21 3.95 -20.39 1.61
C MET A 21 5.44 -20.06 1.46
N PRO A 22 6.18 -20.72 0.54
CA PRO A 22 7.55 -20.34 0.24
C PRO A 22 7.64 -18.89 -0.24
N LYS A 23 8.71 -18.19 0.16
CA LYS A 23 9.02 -16.79 -0.15
C LYS A 23 10.29 -16.72 -1.00
N SER A 24 10.51 -15.56 -1.62
CA SER A 24 11.71 -15.31 -2.45
C SER A 24 11.90 -16.39 -3.52
N ASN A 25 10.86 -16.64 -4.31
CA ASN A 25 10.84 -17.66 -5.37
C ASN A 25 11.19 -19.08 -4.89
N GLY A 26 10.74 -19.46 -3.69
CA GLY A 26 10.96 -20.79 -3.14
C GLY A 26 12.25 -20.95 -2.33
N GLN A 27 13.05 -19.89 -2.20
CA GLN A 27 14.33 -19.96 -1.48
C GLN A 27 14.17 -19.79 0.04
N LEU A 28 13.14 -19.08 0.50
CA LEU A 28 12.95 -18.75 1.91
C LEU A 28 11.66 -19.40 2.44
N TYR A 29 11.76 -20.07 3.59
CA TYR A 29 10.61 -20.66 4.28
C TYR A 29 10.64 -20.33 5.76
N PHE A 30 9.45 -20.12 6.33
CA PHE A 30 9.26 -19.85 7.74
C PHE A 30 8.62 -21.07 8.40
N ASP A 31 9.32 -21.68 9.35
CA ASP A 31 8.74 -22.78 10.14
C ASP A 31 7.82 -22.15 11.19
N LEU A 32 6.52 -22.16 10.88
CA LEU A 32 5.49 -21.52 11.71
C LEU A 32 4.96 -22.50 12.77
N PRO A 33 4.92 -22.11 14.04
CA PRO A 33 4.11 -22.83 15.03
C PRO A 33 2.61 -22.73 14.72
N ASP A 34 1.81 -23.69 15.20
CA ASP A 34 0.37 -23.79 14.89
C ASP A 34 -0.45 -22.56 15.29
N ASN A 35 -0.02 -21.83 16.34
CA ASN A 35 -0.70 -20.61 16.78
C ASN A 35 -0.51 -19.44 15.78
N TYR A 36 0.47 -19.47 14.88
CA TYR A 36 0.62 -18.49 13.81
C TYR A 36 -0.36 -18.74 12.66
N LEU A 37 -0.87 -19.96 12.50
CA LEU A 37 -1.89 -20.25 11.49
C LEU A 37 -3.23 -19.62 11.87
N THR A 38 -3.86 -18.94 10.92
CA THR A 38 -5.25 -18.48 11.05
C THR A 38 -6.19 -19.67 11.17
N ASP A 39 -7.37 -19.48 11.77
CA ASP A 39 -8.33 -20.56 12.03
C ASP A 39 -8.66 -21.42 10.79
N ARG A 40 -8.74 -20.79 9.61
CA ARG A 40 -8.99 -21.49 8.33
C ARG A 40 -7.98 -22.59 8.01
N TYR A 41 -6.72 -22.39 8.39
CA TYR A 41 -5.59 -23.24 8.00
C TYR A 41 -5.08 -24.12 9.15
N ARG A 42 -5.46 -23.82 10.41
CA ARG A 42 -4.97 -24.55 11.59
C ARG A 42 -5.26 -26.05 11.51
N ALA A 43 -6.45 -26.44 11.07
CA ALA A 43 -6.84 -27.85 10.93
C ALA A 43 -6.02 -28.65 9.90
N ILE A 44 -5.33 -27.96 8.98
CA ILE A 44 -4.53 -28.59 7.91
C ILE A 44 -3.04 -28.19 8.00
N GLY A 45 -2.59 -27.66 9.15
CA GLY A 45 -1.24 -27.13 9.34
C GLY A 45 -0.13 -28.11 8.97
N GLN A 46 -0.21 -29.34 9.47
CA GLN A 46 0.78 -30.40 9.15
C GLN A 46 0.84 -30.70 7.64
N SER A 47 -0.31 -30.77 6.96
CA SER A 47 -0.36 -31.00 5.52
C SER A 47 0.28 -29.85 4.73
N LEU A 48 0.02 -28.60 5.13
CA LEU A 48 0.63 -27.42 4.52
C LEU A 48 2.16 -27.41 4.72
N GLN A 49 2.63 -27.77 5.92
CA GLN A 49 4.07 -27.84 6.21
C GLN A 49 4.76 -28.89 5.33
N THR A 50 4.19 -30.10 5.21
CA THR A 50 4.74 -31.15 4.33
C THR A 50 4.76 -30.71 2.86
N ARG A 51 3.71 -30.05 2.39
CA ARG A 51 3.59 -29.62 0.99
C ARG A 51 4.56 -28.50 0.63
N PHE A 52 4.75 -27.52 1.51
CA PHE A 52 5.44 -26.27 1.18
C PHE A 52 6.86 -26.16 1.72
N SER A 53 7.35 -27.12 2.51
CA SER A 53 8.71 -27.08 3.07
C SER A 53 9.77 -27.82 2.24
N THR A 54 9.39 -28.43 1.11
CA THR A 54 10.31 -29.18 0.25
C THR A 54 11.17 -28.26 -0.63
N ASN A 55 12.42 -28.66 -0.90
CA ASN A 55 13.37 -27.95 -1.77
C ASN A 55 13.65 -26.48 -1.39
N ILE A 56 13.64 -26.16 -0.09
CA ILE A 56 13.93 -24.82 0.42
C ILE A 56 15.41 -24.67 0.77
N SER A 57 16.06 -23.61 0.32
CA SER A 57 17.46 -23.32 0.66
C SER A 57 17.65 -22.70 2.05
N THR A 58 16.77 -21.79 2.46
CA THR A 58 16.85 -21.08 3.75
C THR A 58 15.58 -21.28 4.57
N ARG A 59 15.73 -21.89 5.75
CA ARG A 59 14.65 -22.03 6.73
C ARG A 59 14.85 -21.10 7.92
N VAL A 60 13.77 -20.50 8.38
CA VAL A 60 13.75 -19.60 9.52
C VAL A 60 12.71 -20.11 10.52
N PRO A 61 13.13 -20.71 11.64
CA PRO A 61 12.21 -21.15 12.67
C PRO A 61 11.63 -19.94 13.42
N LEU A 62 10.31 -19.88 13.55
CA LEU A 62 9.65 -18.89 14.39
C LEU A 62 9.44 -19.46 15.78
N GLN A 63 9.76 -18.63 16.78
CA GLN A 63 9.48 -18.95 18.17
C GLN A 63 8.00 -18.74 18.47
N ASN A 64 7.46 -19.56 19.38
CA ASN A 64 6.16 -19.30 19.96
C ASN A 64 6.21 -17.98 20.73
N ILE A 65 5.20 -17.14 20.51
CA ILE A 65 5.01 -15.90 21.26
C ILE A 65 3.62 -15.92 21.91
N THR A 66 3.47 -15.13 22.98
CA THR A 66 2.15 -14.71 23.43
C THR A 66 1.51 -13.87 22.33
N PRO A 67 0.33 -14.24 21.81
CA PRO A 67 -0.34 -13.46 20.77
C PRO A 67 -0.50 -11.99 21.16
N PRO A 68 -0.02 -11.03 20.35
CA PRO A 68 -0.30 -9.62 20.56
C PRO A 68 -1.78 -9.33 20.33
N ASP A 69 -2.34 -8.37 21.06
CA ASP A 69 -3.64 -7.81 20.69
C ASP A 69 -3.50 -7.00 19.39
N ILE A 70 -4.25 -7.42 18.38
CA ILE A 70 -4.32 -6.77 17.06
C ILE A 70 -5.78 -6.49 16.66
N SER A 71 -6.72 -6.64 17.59
CA SER A 71 -8.16 -6.47 17.35
C SER A 71 -8.50 -5.08 16.81
N PHE A 72 -7.78 -4.05 17.29
CA PHE A 72 -7.90 -2.67 16.83
C PHE A 72 -7.62 -2.50 15.32
N ALA A 73 -6.79 -3.36 14.72
CA ALA A 73 -6.44 -3.31 13.30
C ALA A 73 -7.36 -4.19 12.44
N GLN A 74 -8.08 -5.14 13.04
CA GLN A 74 -9.03 -6.02 12.34
C GLN A 74 -10.33 -5.30 11.92
N VAL A 75 -10.53 -4.05 12.37
CA VAL A 75 -11.59 -3.16 11.88
C VAL A 75 -11.48 -2.88 10.38
N VAL A 76 -10.30 -3.08 9.80
CA VAL A 76 -10.06 -3.07 8.36
C VAL A 76 -9.97 -4.53 7.88
N PRO A 77 -10.93 -5.03 7.08
CA PRO A 77 -10.93 -6.42 6.64
C PRO A 77 -9.65 -6.78 5.88
N ARG A 78 -9.17 -8.03 6.00
CA ARG A 78 -7.92 -8.52 5.35
C ARG A 78 -7.81 -8.15 3.86
N ARG A 79 -8.94 -8.24 3.13
CA ARG A 79 -9.08 -7.92 1.70
C ARG A 79 -9.89 -6.64 1.44
N GLY A 80 -10.18 -5.86 2.48
CA GLY A 80 -10.90 -4.59 2.37
C GLY A 80 -10.04 -3.48 1.76
N GLY A 81 -10.70 -2.40 1.35
CA GLY A 81 -9.99 -1.17 1.02
C GLY A 81 -9.37 -0.54 2.27
N PHE A 82 -8.20 0.06 2.10
CA PHE A 82 -7.49 0.83 3.14
C PHE A 82 -7.17 2.21 2.60
N SER A 83 -7.46 3.24 3.38
CA SER A 83 -7.14 4.63 3.04
C SER A 83 -6.64 5.40 4.25
N VAL A 84 -5.45 6.01 4.14
CA VAL A 84 -4.90 6.92 5.18
C VAL A 84 -5.74 8.18 5.39
N PHE A 85 -6.64 8.50 4.45
CA PHE A 85 -7.59 9.60 4.59
C PHE A 85 -8.81 9.21 5.44
N ASN A 86 -9.10 7.92 5.61
CA ASN A 86 -10.16 7.46 6.49
C ASN A 86 -9.68 7.46 7.95
N THR A 87 -10.40 8.13 8.84
CA THR A 87 -10.01 8.28 10.26
C THR A 87 -9.89 6.94 10.99
N ARG A 88 -10.82 5.99 10.76
CA ARG A 88 -10.77 4.66 11.37
C ARG A 88 -9.52 3.90 10.94
N ASP A 89 -9.25 3.89 9.63
CA ASP A 89 -8.11 3.17 9.05
C ASP A 89 -6.77 3.81 9.48
N ARG A 90 -6.71 5.15 9.54
CA ARG A 90 -5.53 5.89 10.00
C ARG A 90 -5.22 5.63 11.47
N LYS A 91 -6.23 5.59 12.34
CA LYS A 91 -6.06 5.23 13.76
C LYS A 91 -5.52 3.81 13.92
N ALA A 92 -6.09 2.85 13.17
CA ALA A 92 -5.60 1.47 13.16
C ALA A 92 -4.13 1.37 12.70
N ALA A 93 -3.73 2.16 11.70
CA ALA A 93 -2.34 2.23 11.25
C ALA A 93 -1.41 2.79 12.33
N GLY A 94 -1.80 3.89 13.00
CA GLY A 94 -1.01 4.48 14.07
C GLY A 94 -0.74 3.51 15.23
N GLN A 95 -1.78 2.81 15.68
CA GLN A 95 -1.67 1.81 16.75
C GLN A 95 -0.82 0.60 16.33
N LEU A 96 -0.91 0.17 15.07
CA LEU A 96 -0.09 -0.95 14.56
C LEU A 96 1.39 -0.55 14.43
N ILE A 97 1.67 0.69 14.01
CA ILE A 97 3.02 1.25 14.00
C ILE A 97 3.57 1.31 15.42
N GLU A 98 2.79 1.80 16.39
CA GLU A 98 3.18 1.85 17.79
C GLU A 98 3.52 0.45 18.35
N LEU A 99 2.68 -0.54 18.08
CA LEU A 99 2.93 -1.94 18.45
C LEU A 99 4.27 -2.43 17.92
N PHE A 100 4.60 -2.15 16.66
CA PHE A 100 5.88 -2.55 16.05
C PHE A 100 7.08 -1.76 16.59
N LEU A 101 6.93 -0.47 16.86
CA LEU A 101 8.00 0.36 17.43
C LEU A 101 8.34 -0.06 18.87
N ASN A 102 7.35 -0.53 19.64
CA ASN A 102 7.54 -0.92 21.04
C ASN A 102 8.21 -2.28 21.25
N GLN A 103 8.56 -3.00 20.17
CA GLN A 103 9.25 -4.28 20.29
C GLN A 103 10.71 -4.10 20.73
N SER A 104 11.22 -5.02 21.53
CA SER A 104 12.52 -4.86 22.19
C SER A 104 13.72 -4.94 21.24
N ASN A 105 13.61 -5.72 20.16
CA ASN A 105 14.66 -5.95 19.18
C ASN A 105 14.06 -6.44 17.84
N PRO A 106 14.86 -6.58 16.76
CA PRO A 106 14.35 -6.96 15.45
C PRO A 106 13.73 -8.37 15.40
N ASP A 107 14.18 -9.31 16.24
CA ASP A 107 13.61 -10.66 16.28
C ASP A 107 12.23 -10.69 16.94
N ALA A 108 12.04 -9.93 18.03
CA ALA A 108 10.74 -9.73 18.66
C ALA A 108 9.76 -9.03 17.70
N LEU A 109 10.23 -7.99 17.01
CA LEU A 109 9.48 -7.32 15.95
C LEU A 109 9.08 -8.30 14.85
N PHE A 110 10.02 -9.08 14.35
CA PHE A 110 9.76 -10.05 13.30
C PHE A 110 8.69 -11.07 13.71
N ALA A 111 8.75 -11.61 14.93
CA ALA A 111 7.76 -12.57 15.43
C ALA A 111 6.35 -11.95 15.51
N VAL A 112 6.22 -10.75 16.07
CA VAL A 112 4.95 -10.01 16.16
C VAL A 112 4.40 -9.65 14.79
N ALA A 113 5.26 -9.19 13.87
CA ALA A 113 4.89 -8.87 12.50
C ALA A 113 4.45 -10.13 11.73
N ALA A 114 5.17 -11.25 11.87
CA ALA A 114 4.83 -12.52 11.27
C ALA A 114 3.48 -13.06 11.73
N TYR A 115 3.18 -12.97 13.04
CA TYR A 115 1.88 -13.32 13.59
C TYR A 115 0.75 -12.45 13.01
N SER A 116 1.01 -11.15 12.88
CA SER A 116 0.02 -10.16 12.45
C SER A 116 -0.29 -10.23 10.95
N ARG A 117 0.72 -10.53 10.12
CA ARG A 117 0.68 -10.44 8.64
C ARG A 117 -0.54 -11.11 8.02
N ASP A 118 -0.83 -12.36 8.38
CA ASP A 118 -1.88 -13.13 7.73
C ASP A 118 -3.29 -12.82 8.26
N ARG A 119 -3.37 -12.08 9.37
CA ARG A 119 -4.62 -11.71 10.07
C ARG A 119 -5.11 -10.30 9.72
N LEU A 120 -4.23 -9.44 9.23
CA LEU A 120 -4.50 -8.02 9.01
C LEU A 120 -4.69 -7.67 7.54
N ASN A 121 -5.25 -6.48 7.31
CA ASN A 121 -5.35 -5.90 5.97
C ASN A 121 -3.97 -5.74 5.32
N GLY A 122 -3.86 -6.18 4.06
CA GLY A 122 -2.58 -6.21 3.33
C GLY A 122 -1.89 -4.83 3.29
N PRO A 123 -2.52 -3.80 2.69
CA PRO A 123 -1.96 -2.45 2.65
C PRO A 123 -1.68 -1.85 4.03
N LEU A 124 -2.58 -2.03 5.01
CA LEU A 124 -2.39 -1.57 6.38
C LEU A 124 -1.13 -2.16 7.02
N PHE A 125 -0.97 -3.49 6.94
CA PHE A 125 0.19 -4.19 7.49
C PHE A 125 1.49 -3.74 6.82
N GLN A 126 1.51 -3.73 5.48
CA GLN A 126 2.70 -3.33 4.71
C GLN A 126 3.10 -1.88 4.99
N TYR A 127 2.12 -0.97 5.08
CA TYR A 127 2.34 0.42 5.47
C TYR A 127 2.94 0.53 6.88
N ALA A 128 2.29 -0.07 7.88
CA ALA A 128 2.72 0.04 9.27
C ALA A 128 4.11 -0.56 9.51
N LEU A 129 4.39 -1.73 8.92
CA LEU A 129 5.70 -2.37 9.03
C LEU A 129 6.78 -1.54 8.33
N SER A 130 6.50 -1.00 7.13
CA SER A 130 7.45 -0.13 6.42
C SER A 130 7.79 1.13 7.21
N VAL A 131 6.80 1.77 7.84
CA VAL A 131 7.04 2.92 8.73
C VAL A 131 7.88 2.50 9.92
N ALA A 132 7.54 1.41 10.62
CA ALA A 132 8.28 0.97 11.79
C ALA A 132 9.75 0.67 11.47
N LEU A 133 10.02 -0.03 10.35
CA LEU A 133 11.39 -0.36 9.93
C LEU A 133 12.26 0.86 9.62
N GLN A 134 11.68 1.94 9.10
CA GLN A 134 12.40 3.20 8.82
C GLN A 134 12.73 4.00 10.07
N HIS A 135 11.96 3.84 11.15
CA HIS A 135 12.08 4.65 12.35
C HIS A 135 12.83 3.96 13.48
N ARG A 136 12.99 2.64 13.39
CA ARG A 136 13.76 1.87 14.35
C ARG A 136 15.26 1.91 14.01
N PRO A 137 16.13 2.28 14.97
CA PRO A 137 17.56 2.37 14.71
C PRO A 137 18.21 1.01 14.43
N ASP A 138 17.67 -0.06 15.01
CA ASP A 138 18.15 -1.45 14.85
C ASP A 138 17.70 -2.11 13.54
N THR A 139 16.92 -1.42 12.70
CA THR A 139 16.49 -1.87 11.37
C THR A 139 16.84 -0.92 10.23
N ALA A 140 17.69 0.08 10.48
CA ALA A 140 18.02 1.14 9.50
C ALA A 140 18.59 0.62 8.17
N ASN A 141 19.24 -0.55 8.18
CA ASN A 141 19.84 -1.16 6.98
C ASN A 141 18.93 -2.18 6.28
N ILE A 142 17.65 -2.27 6.66
CA ILE A 142 16.71 -3.20 6.06
C ILE A 142 16.09 -2.54 4.82
N PRO A 143 16.32 -3.07 3.61
CA PRO A 143 15.73 -2.52 2.41
C PRO A 143 14.22 -2.74 2.43
N ILE A 144 13.48 -1.69 2.08
CA ILE A 144 12.02 -1.72 1.96
C ILE A 144 11.67 -1.80 0.48
N PRO A 145 10.95 -2.85 0.05
CA PRO A 145 10.49 -2.98 -1.33
C PRO A 145 9.62 -1.79 -1.73
N SER A 146 9.69 -1.42 -3.01
CA SER A 146 8.82 -0.38 -3.55
C SER A 146 7.36 -0.79 -3.41
N PHE A 147 6.49 0.17 -3.13
CA PHE A 147 5.05 -0.08 -3.08
C PHE A 147 4.49 -0.63 -4.40
N LEU A 148 5.15 -0.35 -5.52
CA LEU A 148 4.86 -0.93 -6.83
C LEU A 148 4.99 -2.46 -6.83
N GLU A 149 6.00 -3.00 -6.16
CA GLU A 149 6.25 -4.45 -6.08
C GLU A 149 5.26 -5.16 -5.16
N LEU A 150 4.71 -4.43 -4.18
CA LEU A 150 3.73 -4.94 -3.22
C LEU A 150 2.30 -4.91 -3.78
N PHE A 151 1.94 -3.80 -4.43
CA PHE A 151 0.59 -3.53 -4.93
C PHE A 151 0.64 -2.91 -6.34
N PRO A 152 1.08 -3.67 -7.36
CA PRO A 152 1.16 -3.18 -8.73
C PRO A 152 -0.21 -2.77 -9.29
N ASP A 153 -1.29 -3.31 -8.73
CA ASP A 153 -2.68 -3.04 -9.06
C ASP A 153 -3.16 -1.62 -8.74
N ARG A 154 -2.29 -0.79 -8.12
CA ARG A 154 -2.51 0.64 -7.92
C ARG A 154 -1.84 1.54 -8.96
N PHE A 155 -1.02 0.97 -9.84
CA PHE A 155 -0.23 1.71 -10.83
C PHE A 155 -0.48 1.21 -12.25
N ILE A 156 -0.82 -0.07 -12.39
CA ILE A 156 -1.00 -0.73 -13.67
C ILE A 156 -2.49 -0.89 -13.96
N GLU A 157 -2.88 -0.58 -15.20
CA GLU A 157 -4.23 -0.76 -15.71
C GLU A 157 -4.71 -2.21 -15.57
N ALA A 158 -5.98 -2.40 -15.20
CA ALA A 158 -6.50 -3.73 -14.84
C ALA A 158 -6.43 -4.76 -15.97
N SER A 159 -6.53 -4.35 -17.24
CA SER A 159 -6.49 -5.28 -18.39
C SER A 159 -5.11 -5.87 -18.67
N THR A 160 -4.04 -5.28 -18.11
CA THR A 160 -2.67 -5.81 -18.25
C THR A 160 -2.47 -7.10 -17.45
N PHE A 161 -3.17 -7.28 -16.33
CA PHE A 161 -2.95 -8.43 -15.44
C PHE A 161 -3.29 -9.80 -16.06
N PRO A 162 -4.40 -9.99 -16.79
CA PRO A 162 -4.64 -11.22 -17.52
C PRO A 162 -3.50 -11.60 -18.48
N ARG A 163 -2.96 -10.62 -19.21
CA ARG A 163 -1.81 -10.83 -20.13
C ARG A 163 -0.54 -11.23 -19.36
N LEU A 164 -0.27 -10.58 -18.23
CA LEU A 164 0.84 -10.96 -17.35
C LEU A 164 0.69 -12.38 -16.77
N GLN A 165 -0.55 -12.79 -16.47
CA GLN A 165 -0.82 -14.15 -15.98
C GLN A 165 -0.62 -15.20 -17.09
N GLU A 166 -1.04 -14.90 -18.31
CA GLU A 166 -0.82 -15.75 -19.48
C GLU A 166 0.67 -15.97 -19.72
N GLU A 167 1.43 -14.87 -19.85
CA GLU A 167 2.88 -14.88 -20.02
C GLU A 167 3.57 -15.65 -18.88
N GLY A 168 3.17 -15.38 -17.64
CA GLY A 168 3.74 -16.00 -16.46
C GLY A 168 3.48 -17.50 -16.32
N ARG A 169 2.38 -18.01 -16.92
CA ARG A 169 2.01 -19.43 -16.86
C ARG A 169 2.56 -20.24 -18.02
N ILE A 170 2.67 -19.65 -19.20
CA ILE A 170 3.04 -20.35 -20.43
C ILE A 170 4.54 -20.28 -20.67
N VAL A 171 5.15 -19.12 -20.45
CA VAL A 171 6.54 -18.84 -20.87
C VAL A 171 7.51 -19.04 -19.71
N ASN A 172 8.58 -19.78 -19.98
CA ASN A 172 9.69 -19.99 -19.04
C ASN A 172 10.32 -18.66 -18.65
N GLN A 173 10.78 -18.55 -17.40
CA GLN A 173 11.23 -17.27 -16.83
C GLN A 173 12.28 -16.52 -17.68
N GLY A 174 13.21 -17.23 -18.31
CA GLY A 174 14.26 -16.63 -19.14
C GLY A 174 13.80 -16.16 -20.52
N ASP A 175 12.65 -16.64 -20.99
CA ASP A 175 12.11 -16.38 -22.33
C ASP A 175 10.95 -15.37 -22.32
N ARG A 176 10.60 -14.84 -21.13
CA ARG A 176 9.46 -13.94 -20.97
C ARG A 176 9.68 -12.61 -21.69
N MET A 177 8.63 -12.14 -22.34
CA MET A 177 8.58 -10.84 -22.99
C MET A 177 7.90 -9.79 -22.11
N ALA A 178 8.29 -8.53 -22.30
CA ALA A 178 7.62 -7.42 -21.64
C ALA A 178 6.17 -7.28 -22.14
N VAL A 179 5.24 -7.06 -21.22
CA VAL A 179 3.84 -6.74 -21.55
C VAL A 179 3.70 -5.22 -21.59
N ASP A 180 3.51 -4.68 -22.79
CA ASP A 180 3.34 -3.24 -22.98
C ASP A 180 2.04 -2.73 -22.34
N ILE A 181 2.18 -1.62 -21.61
CA ILE A 181 1.09 -0.86 -21.02
C ILE A 181 0.83 0.36 -21.92
N PRO A 182 -0.39 0.50 -22.48
CA PRO A 182 -0.73 1.69 -23.26
C PRO A 182 -0.63 2.96 -22.40
N ILE A 183 0.06 3.98 -22.88
CA ILE A 183 0.13 5.29 -22.20
C ILE A 183 -1.27 5.92 -22.13
N ASN A 184 -2.01 5.89 -23.23
CA ASN A 184 -3.39 6.37 -23.30
C ASN A 184 -4.36 5.24 -22.92
N ASN A 185 -4.54 5.00 -21.62
CA ASN A 185 -5.47 3.97 -21.12
C ASN A 185 -6.68 4.54 -20.35
N THR A 186 -6.60 5.76 -19.81
CA THR A 186 -7.69 6.35 -19.00
C THR A 186 -8.72 7.13 -19.81
N ALA A 187 -8.30 7.85 -20.85
CA ALA A 187 -9.16 8.54 -21.82
C ALA A 187 -8.51 8.61 -23.22
N SER A 188 -9.29 9.04 -24.22
CA SER A 188 -8.78 9.38 -25.55
C SER A 188 -8.43 10.86 -25.65
N ASP A 189 -7.80 11.27 -26.75
CA ASP A 189 -7.43 12.68 -27.01
C ASP A 189 -8.64 13.62 -27.17
N LEU A 190 -9.87 13.08 -27.19
CA LEU A 190 -11.11 13.86 -27.11
C LEU A 190 -11.30 14.52 -25.73
N GLU A 191 -10.64 14.00 -24.69
CA GLU A 191 -10.57 14.60 -23.36
C GLU A 191 -9.35 15.53 -23.29
N PRO A 192 -9.51 16.87 -23.22
CA PRO A 192 -8.37 17.79 -23.19
C PRO A 192 -7.39 17.51 -22.03
N GLU A 193 -7.91 17.05 -20.89
CA GLU A 193 -7.09 16.69 -19.75
C GLU A 193 -6.22 15.45 -20.03
N GLN A 194 -6.51 14.61 -21.04
CA GLN A 194 -5.65 13.48 -21.42
C GLN A 194 -4.23 13.92 -21.83
N LYS A 195 -4.07 15.14 -22.34
CA LYS A 195 -2.76 15.65 -22.81
C LYS A 195 -1.68 15.67 -21.74
N VAL A 196 -2.05 15.75 -20.45
CA VAL A 196 -1.09 15.71 -19.33
C VAL A 196 -1.22 14.43 -18.50
N ALA A 197 -1.82 13.36 -19.07
CA ALA A 197 -1.89 12.05 -18.44
C ALA A 197 -0.49 11.45 -18.21
N TYR A 198 0.45 11.64 -19.13
CA TYR A 198 1.85 11.18 -18.98
C TYR A 198 2.51 11.69 -17.70
N TRP A 199 2.06 12.83 -17.15
CA TRP A 199 2.56 13.37 -15.90
C TRP A 199 1.74 12.86 -14.70
N ARG A 200 0.40 12.86 -14.81
CA ARG A 200 -0.49 12.46 -13.70
C ARG A 200 -0.43 10.97 -13.39
N GLU A 201 -0.22 10.16 -14.41
CA GLU A 201 -0.29 8.70 -14.37
C GLU A 201 1.11 8.07 -14.44
N ASP A 202 2.16 8.89 -14.38
CA ASP A 202 3.53 8.41 -14.24
C ASP A 202 3.70 7.63 -12.93
N ILE A 203 4.31 6.45 -13.04
CA ILE A 203 4.55 5.56 -11.90
C ILE A 203 5.51 6.23 -10.92
N GLY A 204 6.54 6.94 -11.41
CA GLY A 204 7.53 7.62 -10.59
C GLY A 204 6.94 8.77 -9.76
N VAL A 205 6.12 9.63 -10.37
CA VAL A 205 5.42 10.73 -9.69
C VAL A 205 4.49 10.20 -8.60
N ASN A 206 3.70 9.16 -8.90
CA ASN A 206 2.79 8.56 -7.93
C ASN A 206 3.54 7.83 -6.80
N LEU A 207 4.65 7.14 -7.11
CA LEU A 207 5.52 6.54 -6.11
C LEU A 207 6.17 7.61 -5.24
N HIS A 208 6.67 8.70 -5.80
CA HIS A 208 7.22 9.81 -5.02
C HIS A 208 6.21 10.35 -4.02
N HIS A 209 4.97 10.63 -4.47
CA HIS A 209 3.90 11.12 -3.61
C HIS A 209 3.58 10.12 -2.48
N TRP A 210 3.51 8.82 -2.78
CA TRP A 210 3.29 7.78 -1.78
C TRP A 210 4.43 7.72 -0.75
N HIS A 211 5.69 7.69 -1.19
CA HIS A 211 6.85 7.63 -0.31
C HIS A 211 7.00 8.89 0.54
N TRP A 212 6.70 10.07 0.00
CA TRP A 212 6.72 11.30 0.76
C TRP A 212 5.74 11.24 1.95
N HIS A 213 4.51 10.74 1.72
CA HIS A 213 3.53 10.55 2.78
C HIS A 213 3.82 9.38 3.72
N LEU A 214 4.61 8.39 3.29
CA LEU A 214 5.14 7.34 4.16
C LEU A 214 6.18 7.91 5.15
N LEU A 215 7.06 8.78 4.67
CA LEU A 215 8.10 9.44 5.47
C LEU A 215 7.55 10.53 6.39
N TYR A 216 6.53 11.27 5.92
CA TYR A 216 5.86 12.34 6.64
C TYR A 216 4.38 12.02 6.86
N PRO A 217 4.04 10.99 7.65
CA PRO A 217 2.66 10.64 7.91
C PRO A 217 1.93 11.76 8.65
N SER A 218 0.62 11.83 8.47
CA SER A 218 -0.24 12.84 9.11
C SER A 218 -0.53 12.53 10.58
N GLU A 219 -0.57 11.25 10.94
CA GLU A 219 -0.88 10.74 12.28
C GLU A 219 -0.05 9.49 12.56
N GLY A 220 0.19 9.19 13.83
CA GLY A 220 1.04 8.10 14.30
C GLY A 220 1.76 8.49 15.59
N PRO A 221 2.65 7.63 16.11
CA PRO A 221 3.46 7.94 17.29
C PRO A 221 4.27 9.23 17.13
N ASP A 222 4.50 9.98 18.21
CA ASP A 222 5.17 11.29 18.16
C ASP A 222 6.56 11.19 17.48
N GLN A 223 7.35 10.16 17.81
CA GLN A 223 8.65 9.90 17.18
C GLN A 223 8.59 9.68 15.65
N VAL A 224 7.44 9.29 15.11
CA VAL A 224 7.21 9.11 13.67
C VAL A 224 6.74 10.41 13.03
N VAL A 225 5.82 11.13 13.67
CA VAL A 225 5.22 12.32 13.08
C VAL A 225 6.10 13.55 13.27
N ARG A 226 6.74 13.73 14.43
CA ARG A 226 7.47 14.96 14.79
C ARG A 226 8.84 15.02 14.11
N LYS A 227 8.82 15.43 12.84
CA LYS A 227 10.00 15.71 12.00
C LYS A 227 10.20 17.21 11.81
N ASP A 228 11.46 17.60 11.62
CA ASP A 228 11.83 18.99 11.38
C ASP A 228 11.02 19.61 10.23
N ARG A 229 10.41 20.76 10.50
CA ARG A 229 9.64 21.59 9.56
C ARG A 229 8.66 20.84 8.65
N ARG A 230 8.13 19.69 9.07
CA ARG A 230 7.29 18.85 8.20
C ARG A 230 6.07 19.55 7.62
N GLY A 231 5.50 20.53 8.35
CA GLY A 231 4.38 21.33 7.87
C GLY A 231 4.78 22.26 6.72
N GLU A 232 5.97 22.86 6.79
CA GLU A 232 6.53 23.65 5.71
C GLU A 232 6.91 22.78 4.51
N ILE A 233 7.53 21.62 4.75
CA ILE A 233 7.87 20.67 3.69
C ILE A 233 6.60 20.14 3.01
N PHE A 234 5.51 19.92 3.76
CA PHE A 234 4.21 19.57 3.20
C PHE A 234 3.75 20.63 2.20
N TYR A 235 3.75 21.90 2.61
CA TYR A 235 3.40 23.01 1.72
C TYR A 235 4.33 23.06 0.50
N TYR A 236 5.64 23.04 0.72
CA TYR A 236 6.64 23.21 -0.35
C TYR A 236 6.59 22.07 -1.38
N MET A 237 6.49 20.81 -0.94
CA MET A 237 6.41 19.66 -1.83
C MET A 237 5.18 19.76 -2.75
N HIS A 238 4.00 20.04 -2.18
CA HIS A 238 2.78 20.18 -2.98
C HIS A 238 2.79 21.44 -3.85
N GLN A 239 3.39 22.54 -3.38
CA GLN A 239 3.58 23.75 -4.18
C GLN A 239 4.45 23.47 -5.42
N GLN A 240 5.52 22.70 -5.27
CA GLN A 240 6.38 22.29 -6.38
C GLN A 240 5.67 21.35 -7.36
N ILE A 241 4.88 20.39 -6.86
CA ILE A 241 4.02 19.54 -7.68
C ILE A 241 3.05 20.39 -8.52
N GLN A 242 2.36 21.37 -7.91
CA GLN A 242 1.46 22.26 -8.62
C GLN A 242 2.18 23.18 -9.62
N GLY A 243 3.37 23.67 -9.28
CA GLY A 243 4.20 24.47 -10.18
C GLY A 243 4.59 23.69 -11.44
N ARG A 244 5.10 22.46 -11.27
CA ARG A 244 5.45 21.55 -12.37
C ARG A 244 4.22 21.18 -13.21
N TYR A 245 3.12 20.79 -12.56
CA TYR A 245 1.89 20.45 -13.28
C TYR A 245 1.40 21.61 -14.16
N ASN A 246 1.46 22.85 -13.67
CA ASN A 246 1.07 24.01 -14.47
C ASN A 246 2.00 24.26 -15.67
N ILE A 247 3.30 23.99 -15.54
CA ILE A 247 4.24 24.06 -16.67
C ILE A 247 3.85 23.01 -17.72
N GLU A 248 3.60 21.76 -17.33
CA GLU A 248 3.13 20.71 -18.26
C GLU A 248 1.82 21.10 -18.95
N ARG A 249 0.88 21.71 -18.22
CA ARG A 249 -0.36 22.23 -18.80
C ARG A 249 -0.09 23.27 -19.88
N PHE A 250 0.78 24.25 -19.61
CA PHE A 250 1.13 25.27 -20.60
C PHE A 250 1.82 24.68 -21.83
N CYS A 251 2.73 23.73 -21.66
CA CYS A 251 3.37 23.00 -22.77
C CYS A 251 2.37 22.26 -23.66
N ASN A 252 1.22 21.86 -23.10
CA ASN A 252 0.15 21.15 -23.81
C ASN A 252 -1.04 22.05 -24.24
N GLY A 253 -0.86 23.37 -24.18
CA GLY A 253 -1.89 24.34 -24.56
C GLY A 253 -3.11 24.36 -23.64
N LEU A 254 -2.97 23.90 -22.39
CA LEU A 254 -3.99 23.95 -21.35
C LEU A 254 -3.79 25.19 -20.46
N PRO A 255 -4.87 25.82 -19.97
CA PRO A 255 -4.77 26.91 -19.01
C PRO A 255 -4.24 26.41 -17.66
N ARG A 256 -3.81 27.34 -16.80
CA ARG A 256 -3.46 27.05 -15.40
C ARG A 256 -4.61 26.29 -14.72
N VAL A 257 -4.27 25.35 -13.84
CA VAL A 257 -5.27 24.63 -13.05
C VAL A 257 -6.16 25.61 -12.28
N LYS A 258 -7.48 25.40 -12.32
CA LYS A 258 -8.44 26.19 -11.54
C LYS A 258 -8.51 25.63 -10.12
N SER A 259 -8.39 26.50 -9.13
CA SER A 259 -8.57 26.09 -7.73
C SER A 259 -10.00 25.60 -7.49
N LEU A 260 -10.13 24.46 -6.81
CA LEU A 260 -11.42 23.98 -6.30
C LEU A 260 -11.75 24.76 -5.02
N ALA A 261 -12.21 26.01 -5.18
CA ALA A 261 -12.57 26.88 -4.05
C ALA A 261 -14.05 26.77 -3.65
N GLN A 262 -14.93 26.46 -4.61
CA GLN A 262 -16.37 26.36 -4.40
C GLN A 262 -16.77 24.88 -4.30
N PHE A 263 -16.80 24.34 -3.08
CA PHE A 263 -17.04 22.90 -2.86
C PHE A 263 -18.48 22.43 -3.14
N ARG A 264 -19.42 23.36 -3.34
CA ARG A 264 -20.82 23.05 -3.68
C ARG A 264 -21.08 23.09 -5.18
N ASP A 265 -20.15 23.61 -5.97
CA ASP A 265 -20.29 23.68 -7.42
C ASP A 265 -20.04 22.29 -8.03
N PRO A 266 -20.66 21.98 -9.18
CA PRO A 266 -20.30 20.81 -9.97
C PRO A 266 -18.82 20.82 -10.36
N ILE A 267 -18.16 19.67 -10.25
CA ILE A 267 -16.77 19.48 -10.70
C ILE A 267 -16.80 19.11 -12.19
N PRO A 268 -16.37 19.99 -13.12
CA PRO A 268 -16.51 19.73 -14.55
C PRO A 268 -15.71 18.50 -15.02
N GLU A 269 -14.54 18.27 -14.44
CA GLU A 269 -13.62 17.22 -14.84
C GLU A 269 -14.09 15.84 -14.35
N GLY A 270 -14.31 14.93 -15.30
CA GLY A 270 -14.48 13.51 -15.03
C GLY A 270 -13.14 12.79 -14.99
N TYR A 271 -13.07 11.63 -14.34
CA TYR A 271 -11.87 10.78 -14.37
C TYR A 271 -12.24 9.31 -14.13
N TYR A 272 -11.70 8.42 -14.95
CA TYR A 272 -11.98 6.98 -14.88
C TYR A 272 -10.65 6.20 -14.79
N PRO A 273 -10.20 5.83 -13.57
CA PRO A 273 -8.82 5.38 -13.32
C PRO A 273 -8.39 4.07 -13.99
N LYS A 274 -9.34 3.21 -14.40
CA LYS A 274 -9.09 1.86 -14.96
C LYS A 274 -8.26 0.88 -14.10
N ILE A 275 -7.94 1.25 -12.87
CA ILE A 275 -7.28 0.38 -11.88
C ILE A 275 -8.30 -0.32 -10.98
N THR A 276 -7.94 -1.53 -10.54
CA THR A 276 -8.79 -2.41 -9.75
C THR A 276 -8.01 -3.02 -8.60
N GLN A 277 -8.60 -3.05 -7.40
CA GLN A 277 -8.01 -3.71 -6.25
C GLN A 277 -8.05 -5.23 -6.43
N SER A 278 -6.91 -5.84 -6.72
CA SER A 278 -6.72 -7.30 -6.86
C SER A 278 -7.18 -8.10 -5.63
N SER A 279 -7.18 -7.47 -4.46
CA SER A 279 -7.55 -8.10 -3.19
C SER A 279 -9.01 -8.55 -3.11
N ASN A 280 -9.91 -7.81 -3.76
CA ASN A 280 -11.37 -7.92 -3.66
C ASN A 280 -12.12 -7.64 -4.97
N ASN A 281 -11.39 -7.42 -6.07
CA ASN A 281 -11.90 -7.07 -7.39
C ASN A 281 -12.83 -5.85 -7.42
N ARG A 282 -12.68 -4.91 -6.49
CA ARG A 282 -13.37 -3.62 -6.53
C ARG A 282 -12.53 -2.61 -7.29
N THR A 283 -13.16 -1.93 -8.24
CA THR A 283 -12.54 -0.85 -9.01
C THR A 283 -12.31 0.36 -8.11
N TYR A 284 -11.31 1.18 -8.47
CA TYR A 284 -11.32 2.57 -8.03
C TYR A 284 -12.42 3.28 -8.84
N PRO A 285 -13.51 3.72 -8.19
CA PRO A 285 -14.66 4.22 -8.91
C PRO A 285 -14.30 5.48 -9.70
N GLY A 286 -14.74 5.54 -10.96
CA GLY A 286 -14.63 6.75 -11.75
C GLY A 286 -15.57 7.84 -11.24
N ARG A 287 -15.17 9.10 -11.41
CA ARG A 287 -16.01 10.27 -11.17
C ARG A 287 -16.52 10.77 -12.52
N SER A 288 -17.83 10.78 -12.72
CA SER A 288 -18.43 11.37 -13.92
C SER A 288 -18.30 12.90 -13.90
N ARG A 289 -18.35 13.53 -15.09
CA ARG A 289 -18.35 14.98 -15.22
C ARG A 289 -19.51 15.60 -14.44
N ASN A 290 -19.30 16.81 -13.92
CA ASN A 290 -20.29 17.62 -13.21
C ASN A 290 -20.90 16.96 -11.96
N GLN A 291 -20.18 16.02 -11.33
CA GLN A 291 -20.59 15.54 -10.00
C GLN A 291 -20.35 16.62 -8.94
N VAL A 292 -21.26 16.70 -7.98
CA VAL A 292 -21.19 17.62 -6.83
C VAL A 292 -20.68 16.86 -5.62
N LEU A 293 -19.88 17.52 -4.78
CA LEU A 293 -19.47 16.93 -3.50
C LEU A 293 -20.68 16.84 -2.57
N HIS A 294 -20.96 15.64 -2.10
CA HIS A 294 -21.97 15.40 -1.07
C HIS A 294 -21.29 15.17 0.27
N VAL A 295 -21.78 15.87 1.30
CA VAL A 295 -21.42 15.53 2.68
C VAL A 295 -22.19 14.28 3.06
N SER A 296 -21.50 13.15 3.10
CA SER A 296 -22.06 11.94 3.70
C SER A 296 -22.07 12.15 5.21
N LEU A 297 -23.24 12.43 5.77
CA LEU A 297 -23.47 12.29 7.21
C LEU A 297 -23.30 10.80 7.52
N GLY A 298 -22.16 10.42 8.10
CA GLY A 298 -22.00 9.08 8.64
C GLY A 298 -23.15 8.76 9.61
N ARG A 299 -23.38 7.48 9.89
CA ARG A 299 -24.41 7.01 10.85
C ARG A 299 -24.26 7.59 12.28
N GLU A 300 -23.25 8.40 12.53
CA GLU A 300 -23.10 9.24 13.72
C GLU A 300 -23.10 10.70 13.27
N GLY A 301 -24.27 11.35 13.39
CA GLY A 301 -24.50 12.74 13.01
C GLY A 301 -23.76 13.74 13.89
N LEU A 302 -22.46 13.93 13.67
CA LEU A 302 -21.70 15.03 14.27
C LEU A 302 -21.10 15.91 13.19
N VAL A 303 -21.87 16.92 12.80
CA VAL A 303 -21.35 18.15 12.20
C VAL A 303 -20.58 18.88 13.31
N ARG A 304 -19.25 18.79 13.30
CA ARG A 304 -18.42 19.89 13.82
C ARG A 304 -17.96 20.67 12.61
N ASN A 305 -18.44 21.91 12.52
CA ASN A 305 -18.08 22.89 11.51
C ASN A 305 -16.55 22.92 11.34
N VAL A 306 -16.06 22.38 10.22
CA VAL A 306 -14.67 22.59 9.77
C VAL A 306 -14.66 23.89 8.97
N LEU A 307 -15.01 25.00 9.62
CA LEU A 307 -14.87 26.38 9.13
C LEU A 307 -14.90 27.32 10.34
N GLN A 308 -13.95 27.14 11.27
CA GLN A 308 -13.50 28.16 12.21
C GLN A 308 -12.03 27.87 12.54
N MET A 309 -11.15 28.30 11.63
CA MET A 309 -9.83 28.87 11.91
C MET A 309 -9.60 29.97 10.89
#